data_AF-A0A943GNU7-F1
#
_entry.id   AF-A0A943GNU7-F1
#
_cell.length_a   1.000
_cell.length_b   1.000
_cell.length_c   1.000
_cell.angle_alpha   90.00
_cell.angle_beta   90.00
_cell.angle_gamma   90.00
#
_symmetry.space_group_name_H-M   'P 1'
#
loop_
_entity.id
_entity.type
_entity.pdbx_description
1 polymer ?
#
loop_
_entity_poly.entity_id
_entity_poly.type
_entity_poly.pdbx_seq_one_letter_code
_entity_poly.pdbx_strand_id
1 'polypeptide(L)'
;MVEELRWTIGLEGPLDFLVIGDGALRRSSAVRPHRCSQDIPPGSLIPIACRAHDAEMLVCCPELAFLQICQAVDTLAAIYFGMCVCSDFRFDSFALGGVVFRSEGGHAIASQNSIARYLDRSDGLKGAKRARLALRHVRDHARSPKECALGMMFCLPARLGGFDLGDPSFNEMVRVFDGSDRRGKPRYSIRYPDIAIRSTSRKGERRMVFVDYDPASTHAGMEKMMLDSRRRNDMATIRDVPHFTITSDDAMSFEYLEKLADRMRRLLGRRSRPLLRGAKDSAESREVLLRTQERRRLLWLQFVVRSFDSVLADYACANLANARM
;
A
#
# COMPACT_ATOMS: atom_id res chain seq x y z
N MET A 1 -15.16 -11.23 31.48
CA MET A 1 -13.88 -10.76 30.90
C MET A 1 -13.70 -11.01 29.40
N VAL A 2 -13.34 -12.20 28.88
CA VAL A 2 -13.02 -12.31 27.41
C VAL A 2 -14.23 -12.00 26.51
N GLU A 3 -15.42 -12.55 26.82
CA GLU A 3 -16.64 -12.24 26.06
C GLU A 3 -17.10 -10.79 26.23
N GLU A 4 -16.96 -10.27 27.45
CA GLU A 4 -17.25 -8.88 27.78
C GLU A 4 -16.32 -7.91 27.04
N LEU A 5 -15.02 -8.21 26.94
CA LEU A 5 -14.04 -7.46 26.17
C LEU A 5 -14.40 -7.52 24.69
N ARG A 6 -14.71 -8.71 24.14
CA ARG A 6 -15.16 -8.86 22.74
C ARG A 6 -16.36 -7.99 22.43
N TRP A 7 -17.38 -8.02 23.29
CA TRP A 7 -18.57 -7.17 23.14
C TRP A 7 -18.19 -5.68 23.20
N THR A 8 -17.33 -5.31 24.14
CA THR A 8 -16.90 -3.91 24.34
C THR A 8 -16.12 -3.36 23.15
N ILE A 9 -15.32 -4.19 22.48
CA ILE A 9 -14.44 -3.77 21.37
C ILE A 9 -14.96 -4.13 19.98
N GLY A 10 -16.08 -4.86 19.90
CA GLY A 10 -16.68 -5.26 18.63
C GLY A 10 -15.80 -6.20 17.78
N LEU A 11 -14.96 -7.03 18.40
CA LEU A 11 -14.11 -7.99 17.70
C LEU A 11 -14.68 -9.42 17.80
N GLU A 12 -14.74 -10.09 16.65
CA GLU A 12 -15.08 -11.52 16.56
C GLU A 12 -13.83 -12.39 16.57
N GLY A 13 -13.98 -13.64 17.01
CA GLY A 13 -12.88 -14.62 17.02
C GLY A 13 -11.92 -14.51 18.22
N PRO A 14 -10.80 -15.25 18.21
CA PRO A 14 -9.83 -15.25 19.31
C PRO A 14 -9.15 -13.88 19.45
N LEU A 15 -9.02 -13.41 20.70
CA LEU A 15 -8.34 -12.15 21.01
C LEU A 15 -6.84 -12.37 21.17
N ASP A 16 -6.04 -11.57 20.46
CA ASP A 16 -4.59 -11.53 20.60
C ASP A 16 -4.19 -10.56 21.72
N PHE A 17 -3.48 -11.06 22.74
CA PHE A 17 -3.03 -10.28 23.90
C PHE A 17 -1.52 -10.15 23.92
N LEU A 18 -0.99 -8.95 24.14
CA LEU A 18 0.43 -8.73 24.39
C LEU A 18 0.72 -8.88 25.89
N VAL A 19 1.63 -9.79 26.25
CA VAL A 19 2.06 -10.02 27.64
C VAL A 19 3.50 -9.52 27.78
N ILE A 20 3.69 -8.47 28.59
CA ILE A 20 5.01 -7.89 28.84
C ILE A 20 5.72 -8.67 29.97
N GLY A 21 7.00 -8.97 29.76
CA GLY A 21 7.84 -9.68 30.73
C GLY A 21 7.53 -11.18 30.80
N ASP A 22 7.75 -11.76 31.99
CA ASP A 22 7.78 -13.22 32.16
C ASP A 22 6.49 -13.87 32.69
N GLY A 23 5.38 -13.14 32.64
CA GLY A 23 4.07 -13.62 33.08
C GLY A 23 3.63 -14.95 32.47
N ALA A 24 2.81 -15.69 33.21
CA ALA A 24 2.26 -16.97 32.75
C ALA A 24 1.37 -16.77 31.51
N LEU A 25 1.59 -17.58 30.47
CA LEU A 25 0.78 -17.55 29.25
C LEU A 25 -0.19 -18.73 29.25
N ARG A 26 -1.50 -18.45 29.17
CA ARG A 26 -2.52 -19.48 29.01
C ARG A 26 -3.22 -19.29 27.66
N ARG A 27 -2.93 -20.20 26.72
CA ARG A 27 -3.66 -20.28 25.45
C ARG A 27 -5.03 -20.91 25.66
N SER A 28 -6.01 -20.43 24.91
CA SER A 28 -7.33 -21.06 24.79
C SER A 28 -7.88 -20.87 23.38
N SER A 29 -9.04 -21.44 23.09
CA SER A 29 -9.77 -21.17 21.83
C SER A 29 -10.18 -19.70 21.68
N ALA A 30 -10.24 -18.95 22.79
CA ALA A 30 -10.65 -17.55 22.81
C ALA A 30 -9.49 -16.55 22.98
N VAL A 31 -8.30 -17.00 23.39
CA VAL A 31 -7.18 -16.14 23.78
C VAL A 31 -5.87 -16.63 23.17
N ARG A 32 -5.16 -15.72 22.49
CA ARG A 32 -3.83 -15.91 21.91
C ARG A 32 -2.84 -14.94 22.58
N PRO A 33 -2.10 -15.39 23.60
CA PRO A 33 -1.11 -14.55 24.26
C PRO A 33 0.21 -14.53 23.47
N HIS A 34 0.77 -13.33 23.30
CA HIS A 34 2.05 -13.05 22.66
C HIS A 34 3.01 -12.46 23.68
N ARG A 35 4.12 -13.13 23.95
CA ARG A 35 5.13 -12.63 24.88
C ARG A 35 5.96 -11.52 24.24
N CYS A 36 6.14 -10.44 24.98
CA CYS A 36 7.10 -9.39 24.71
C CYS A 36 8.06 -9.27 25.91
N SER A 37 9.20 -9.95 25.81
CA SER A 37 10.25 -9.92 26.83
C SER A 37 11.31 -8.83 26.58
N GLN A 38 11.11 -8.01 25.56
CA GLN A 38 12.01 -6.95 25.15
C GLN A 38 11.35 -5.61 25.46
N ASP A 39 12.15 -4.63 25.88
CA ASP A 39 11.64 -3.29 26.14
C ASP A 39 11.07 -2.68 24.84
N ILE A 40 9.85 -2.17 24.94
CA ILE A 40 9.19 -1.45 23.86
C ILE A 40 9.34 0.06 24.08
N PRO A 41 9.51 0.86 23.01
CA PRO A 41 9.60 2.31 23.15
C PRO A 41 8.43 2.92 23.93
N PRO A 42 8.64 3.96 24.75
CA PRO A 42 7.55 4.69 25.39
C PRO A 42 6.53 5.20 24.37
N GLY A 43 5.23 5.12 24.71
CA GLY A 43 4.13 5.48 23.80
C GLY A 43 3.73 4.38 22.81
N SER A 44 4.34 3.19 22.89
CA SER A 44 3.94 2.03 22.06
C SER A 44 2.55 1.49 22.38
N LEU A 45 2.04 1.78 23.58
CA LEU A 45 0.72 1.36 24.05
C LEU A 45 -0.10 2.60 24.37
N ILE A 46 -1.28 2.68 23.77
CA ILE A 46 -2.20 3.81 23.85
C ILE A 46 -3.44 3.37 24.63
N PRO A 47 -3.79 4.04 25.74
CA PRO A 47 -5.00 3.71 26.48
C PRO A 47 -6.25 4.04 25.68
N ILE A 48 -7.22 3.14 25.72
CA ILE A 48 -8.55 3.33 25.14
C ILE A 48 -9.60 3.18 26.23
N ALA A 49 -10.68 3.96 26.10
CA ALA A 49 -11.77 3.92 27.06
C ALA A 49 -12.39 2.52 27.09
N CYS A 50 -12.30 1.86 28.25
CA CYS A 50 -12.96 0.59 28.52
C CYS A 50 -13.87 0.77 29.73
N ARG A 51 -15.06 0.15 29.69
CA ARG A 51 -16.03 0.19 30.79
C ARG A 51 -15.80 -0.91 31.84
N ALA A 52 -14.75 -1.72 31.69
CA ALA A 52 -14.40 -2.75 32.66
C ALA A 52 -13.81 -2.09 33.93
N HIS A 53 -14.41 -2.35 35.08
CA HIS A 53 -14.04 -1.70 36.34
C HIS A 53 -12.62 -2.06 36.85
N ASP A 54 -12.09 -3.23 36.46
CA ASP A 54 -10.82 -3.76 36.97
C ASP A 54 -9.74 -3.92 35.88
N ALA A 55 -9.92 -3.32 34.69
CA ALA A 55 -8.99 -3.48 33.58
C ALA A 55 -8.85 -2.20 32.75
N GLU A 56 -7.61 -1.73 32.59
CA GLU A 56 -7.26 -0.76 31.57
C GLU A 56 -7.05 -1.47 30.24
N MET A 57 -7.61 -0.93 29.16
CA MET A 57 -7.41 -1.46 27.83
C MET A 57 -6.43 -0.58 27.07
N LEU A 58 -5.39 -1.21 26.53
CA LEU A 58 -4.34 -0.57 25.74
C LEU A 58 -4.36 -1.15 24.32
N VAL A 59 -4.14 -0.30 23.33
CA VAL A 59 -3.91 -0.71 21.94
C VAL A 59 -2.49 -0.38 21.51
N CYS A 60 -1.91 -1.19 20.63
CA CYS A 60 -0.60 -0.90 20.08
C CYS A 60 -0.68 0.36 19.20
N CYS A 61 0.32 1.24 19.30
CA CYS A 61 0.46 2.32 18.33
C CYS A 61 0.67 1.73 16.92
N PRO A 62 0.30 2.47 15.86
CA PRO A 62 0.39 1.99 14.49
C PRO A 62 1.79 1.48 14.09
N GLU A 63 2.85 2.09 14.62
CA GLU A 63 4.23 1.68 14.36
C GLU A 63 4.59 0.33 15.02
N LEU A 64 4.16 0.10 16.27
CA LEU A 64 4.32 -1.20 16.93
C LEU A 64 3.48 -2.27 16.21
N ALA A 65 2.24 -1.94 15.85
CA ALA A 65 1.37 -2.85 15.11
C ALA A 65 1.98 -3.25 13.76
N PHE A 66 2.58 -2.30 13.02
CA PHE A 66 3.31 -2.58 11.79
C PHE A 66 4.48 -3.56 12.01
N LEU A 67 5.27 -3.36 13.07
CA LEU A 67 6.37 -4.25 13.43
C LEU A 67 5.86 -5.67 13.76
N GLN A 68 4.78 -5.78 14.53
CA GLN A 68 4.16 -7.06 14.89
C GLN A 68 3.60 -7.78 13.65
N ILE A 69 2.88 -7.08 12.78
CA ILE A 69 2.33 -7.63 11.53
C ILE A 69 3.45 -8.12 10.62
N CYS A 70 4.56 -7.39 10.53
CA CYS A 70 5.74 -7.82 9.79
C CYS A 70 6.32 -9.16 10.26
N GLN A 71 5.95 -9.68 11.43
CA GLN A 71 6.33 -11.01 11.90
C GLN A 71 5.36 -12.11 11.43
N ALA A 72 4.12 -11.75 11.11
CA ALA A 72 3.04 -12.69 10.80
C ALA A 72 2.78 -12.86 9.29
N VAL A 73 2.99 -11.81 8.49
CA VAL A 73 2.67 -11.83 7.05
C VAL A 73 3.93 -11.97 6.18
N ASP A 74 3.82 -12.14 4.86
CA ASP A 74 4.98 -12.08 3.97
C ASP A 74 5.44 -10.63 3.68
N THR A 75 6.51 -10.45 2.91
CA THR A 75 7.04 -9.10 2.62
C THR A 75 6.09 -8.25 1.78
N LEU A 76 5.33 -8.83 0.85
CA LEU A 76 4.41 -8.06 -0.01
C LEU A 76 3.22 -7.57 0.80
N ALA A 77 2.64 -8.45 1.62
CA ALA A 77 1.57 -8.07 2.54
C ALA A 77 2.04 -7.04 3.58
N ALA A 78 3.27 -7.14 4.08
CA ALA A 78 3.83 -6.13 4.97
C ALA A 78 3.94 -4.76 4.28
N ILE A 79 4.40 -4.70 3.02
CA ILE A 79 4.47 -3.45 2.24
C ILE A 79 3.07 -2.86 2.06
N TYR A 80 2.12 -3.70 1.64
CA TYR A 80 0.75 -3.29 1.40
C TYR A 80 0.09 -2.74 2.67
N PHE A 81 0.20 -3.48 3.79
CA PHE A 81 -0.30 -3.04 5.09
C PHE A 81 0.35 -1.72 5.53
N GLY A 82 1.67 -1.59 5.35
CA GLY A 82 2.40 -0.36 5.62
C GLY A 82 1.85 0.84 4.83
N MET A 83 1.52 0.65 3.55
CA MET A 83 0.87 1.70 2.75
C MET A 83 -0.54 2.02 3.29
N CYS A 84 -1.34 1.02 3.66
CA CYS A 84 -2.69 1.23 4.20
C CYS A 84 -2.71 2.00 5.53
N VAL A 85 -1.74 1.81 6.43
CA VAL A 85 -1.69 2.60 7.68
C VAL A 85 -1.21 4.04 7.46
N CYS A 86 -0.46 4.25 6.37
CA CYS A 86 0.05 5.56 5.95
C CYS A 86 -0.86 6.26 4.92
N SER A 87 -2.03 5.68 4.62
CA SER A 87 -2.93 6.17 3.58
C SER A 87 -3.92 7.20 4.12
N ASP A 88 -4.47 7.98 3.21
CA ASP A 88 -5.53 8.97 3.49
C ASP A 88 -6.93 8.30 3.49
N PHE A 89 -6.99 6.97 3.47
CA PHE A 89 -8.22 6.19 3.56
C PHE A 89 -8.20 5.28 4.79
N ARG A 90 -9.36 4.72 5.12
CA ARG A 90 -9.49 3.61 6.06
C ARG A 90 -10.57 2.65 5.58
N PHE A 91 -10.46 1.41 6.04
CA PHE A 91 -11.51 0.42 5.82
C PHE A 91 -12.67 0.68 6.77
N ASP A 92 -13.88 0.52 6.25
CA ASP A 92 -15.12 0.69 6.98
C ASP A 92 -16.14 -0.30 6.40
N SER A 93 -16.44 -1.35 7.17
CA SER A 93 -17.37 -2.41 6.76
C SER A 93 -18.79 -1.93 6.53
N PHE A 94 -19.15 -0.73 7.03
CA PHE A 94 -20.46 -0.13 6.84
C PHE A 94 -20.51 0.81 5.64
N ALA A 95 -19.37 1.19 5.07
CA ALA A 95 -19.31 2.06 3.91
C ALA A 95 -19.54 1.29 2.61
N LEU A 96 -20.25 1.92 1.66
CA LEU A 96 -20.41 1.38 0.32
C LEU A 96 -19.02 1.25 -0.34
N GLY A 97 -18.63 0.02 -0.69
CA GLY A 97 -17.29 -0.28 -1.23
C GLY A 97 -16.20 -0.49 -0.17
N GLY A 98 -16.53 -0.49 1.12
CA GLY A 98 -15.65 -0.90 2.21
C GLY A 98 -14.54 0.09 2.58
N VAL A 99 -14.54 1.30 2.00
CA VAL A 99 -13.47 2.29 2.14
C VAL A 99 -14.06 3.68 2.32
N VAL A 100 -13.51 4.44 3.27
CA VAL A 100 -13.83 5.86 3.45
C VAL A 100 -12.55 6.69 3.47
N PHE A 101 -12.64 7.91 2.92
CA PHE A 101 -11.59 8.90 3.07
C PHE A 101 -11.51 9.37 4.50
N ARG A 102 -10.29 9.57 4.97
CA ARG A 102 -10.08 10.27 6.23
C ARG A 102 -10.24 11.77 5.94
N SER A 103 -11.39 12.33 6.30
CA SER A 103 -11.70 13.76 6.13
C SER A 103 -10.79 14.63 6.99
N GLU A 104 -10.74 15.95 6.73
CA GLU A 104 -9.93 16.91 7.50
C GLU A 104 -10.14 16.75 9.02
N GLY A 105 -9.04 16.47 9.73
CA GLY A 105 -9.02 16.08 11.15
C GLY A 105 -8.70 14.59 11.40
N GLY A 106 -8.97 13.73 10.42
CA GLY A 106 -8.52 12.35 10.37
C GLY A 106 -7.23 12.25 9.57
N HIS A 107 -6.08 12.44 10.20
CA HIS A 107 -4.81 12.20 9.51
C HIS A 107 -4.57 10.69 9.35
N ALA A 108 -3.67 10.30 8.44
CA ALA A 108 -3.14 8.94 8.42
C ALA A 108 -2.68 8.55 9.84
N ILE A 109 -2.97 7.32 10.27
CA ILE A 109 -2.63 6.90 11.64
C ILE A 109 -1.12 6.73 11.81
N ALA A 110 -0.37 6.58 10.72
CA ALA A 110 1.08 6.56 10.68
C ALA A 110 1.60 7.33 9.46
N SER A 111 2.90 7.53 9.40
CA SER A 111 3.62 7.91 8.18
C SER A 111 4.85 7.03 8.02
N GLN A 112 5.39 6.94 6.82
CA GLN A 112 6.64 6.25 6.56
C GLN A 112 7.76 6.75 7.50
N ASN A 113 7.79 8.06 7.76
CA ASN A 113 8.75 8.69 8.66
C ASN A 113 8.50 8.36 10.15
N SER A 114 7.24 8.31 10.61
CA SER A 114 6.94 7.93 12.01
C SER A 114 7.33 6.47 12.27
N ILE A 115 7.03 5.57 11.32
CA ILE A 115 7.45 4.17 11.38
C ILE A 115 8.98 4.07 11.38
N ALA A 116 9.68 4.81 10.52
CA ALA A 116 11.15 4.81 10.51
C ALA A 116 11.74 5.19 11.88
N ARG A 117 11.28 6.30 12.46
CA ARG A 117 11.71 6.78 13.79
C ARG A 117 11.38 5.80 14.92
N TYR A 118 10.28 5.07 14.80
CA TYR A 118 9.95 4.03 15.75
C TYR A 118 10.91 2.84 15.63
N LEU A 119 11.20 2.41 14.39
CA LEU A 119 12.14 1.33 14.14
C LEU A 119 13.56 1.68 14.60
N ASP A 120 14.00 2.93 14.51
CA ASP A 120 15.30 3.37 15.02
C ASP A 120 15.44 3.20 16.54
N ARG A 121 14.33 3.27 17.28
CA ARG A 121 14.27 3.06 18.74
C ARG A 121 13.96 1.61 19.12
N SER A 122 13.77 0.73 18.14
CA SER A 122 13.33 -0.65 18.31
C SER A 122 14.41 -1.65 17.92
N ASP A 123 15.69 -1.27 18.04
CA ASP A 123 16.80 -2.17 17.75
C ASP A 123 16.77 -3.39 18.68
N GLY A 124 16.88 -4.57 18.08
CA GLY A 124 16.75 -5.85 18.79
C GLY A 124 15.32 -6.41 18.85
N LEU A 125 14.28 -5.61 18.57
CA LEU A 125 12.91 -6.13 18.52
C LEU A 125 12.75 -7.16 17.40
N LYS A 126 12.12 -8.29 17.73
CA LYS A 126 11.80 -9.33 16.73
C LYS A 126 10.99 -8.72 15.60
N GLY A 127 11.39 -8.98 14.35
CA GLY A 127 10.71 -8.43 13.17
C GLY A 127 11.23 -7.07 12.69
N ALA A 128 12.04 -6.34 13.46
CA ALA A 128 12.54 -5.01 13.07
C ALA A 128 13.29 -5.03 11.71
N LYS A 129 14.13 -6.05 11.45
CA LYS A 129 14.82 -6.20 10.15
C LYS A 129 13.85 -6.37 8.98
N ARG A 130 12.78 -7.15 9.15
CA ARG A 130 11.74 -7.36 8.12
C ARG A 130 10.91 -6.10 7.92
N ALA A 131 10.54 -5.42 9.01
CA ALA A 131 9.85 -4.14 8.97
C ALA A 131 10.66 -3.09 8.20
N ARG A 132 11.97 -2.96 8.47
CA ARG A 132 12.86 -2.06 7.72
C ARG A 132 12.95 -2.40 6.23
N LEU A 133 12.92 -3.69 5.87
CA LEU A 133 12.92 -4.11 4.47
C LEU A 133 11.62 -3.71 3.75
N ALA A 134 10.48 -3.92 4.38
CA ALA A 134 9.18 -3.52 3.86
C ALA A 134 9.05 -1.99 3.75
N LEU A 135 9.48 -1.26 4.78
CA LEU A 135 9.36 0.20 4.88
C LEU A 135 10.04 0.96 3.72
N ARG A 136 11.08 0.38 3.10
CA ARG A 136 11.73 0.94 1.90
C ARG A 136 10.74 1.16 0.74
N HIS A 137 9.70 0.34 0.69
CA HIS A 137 8.71 0.34 -0.37
C HIS A 137 7.36 0.96 0.05
N VAL A 138 7.15 1.24 1.34
CA VAL A 138 5.96 1.95 1.83
C VAL A 138 6.00 3.41 1.36
N ARG A 139 4.84 3.97 1.03
CA ARG A 139 4.64 5.37 0.69
C ARG A 139 3.37 5.88 1.36
N ASP A 140 3.36 7.16 1.66
CA ASP A 140 2.25 7.86 2.29
C ASP A 140 1.19 8.28 1.25
N HIS A 141 0.00 8.67 1.72
CA HIS A 141 -1.01 9.42 0.95
C HIS A 141 -1.69 8.68 -0.21
N ALA A 142 -1.65 7.34 -0.24
CA ALA A 142 -2.57 6.60 -1.09
C ALA A 142 -4.02 6.92 -0.70
N ARG A 143 -4.91 6.99 -1.68
CA ARG A 143 -6.33 7.33 -1.49
C ARG A 143 -7.28 6.16 -1.73
N SER A 144 -6.76 5.04 -2.22
CA SER A 144 -7.51 3.80 -2.31
C SER A 144 -6.62 2.56 -2.15
N PRO A 145 -7.19 1.41 -1.74
CA PRO A 145 -6.52 0.12 -1.74
C PRO A 145 -5.93 -0.25 -3.11
N LYS A 146 -6.60 0.17 -4.21
CA LYS A 146 -6.15 -0.13 -5.58
C LYS A 146 -4.94 0.69 -5.98
N GLU A 147 -4.84 1.96 -5.56
CA GLU A 147 -3.63 2.76 -5.75
C GLU A 147 -2.41 2.10 -5.11
N CYS A 148 -2.52 1.63 -3.87
CA CYS A 148 -1.44 0.87 -3.21
C CYS A 148 -1.01 -0.33 -4.06
N ALA A 149 -1.97 -1.12 -4.55
CA ALA A 149 -1.71 -2.32 -5.33
C ALA A 149 -1.07 -2.02 -6.70
N LEU A 150 -1.58 -1.01 -7.42
CA LEU A 150 -1.02 -0.57 -8.70
C LEU A 150 0.38 0.03 -8.52
N GLY A 151 0.57 0.84 -7.48
CA GLY A 151 1.89 1.38 -7.12
C GLY A 151 2.89 0.26 -6.82
N MET A 152 2.48 -0.76 -6.06
CA MET A 152 3.30 -1.95 -5.83
C MET A 152 3.62 -2.69 -7.14
N MET A 153 2.62 -2.95 -7.98
CA MET A 153 2.80 -3.66 -9.24
C MET A 153 3.78 -2.93 -10.17
N PHE A 154 3.64 -1.61 -10.32
CA PHE A 154 4.49 -0.83 -11.21
C PHE A 154 5.89 -0.58 -10.65
N CYS A 155 6.02 -0.33 -9.34
CA CYS A 155 7.25 0.21 -8.79
C CYS A 155 8.08 -0.77 -7.97
N LEU A 156 7.51 -1.88 -7.48
CA LEU A 156 8.33 -2.85 -6.76
C LEU A 156 9.42 -3.44 -7.66
N PRO A 157 10.57 -3.84 -7.07
CA PRO A 157 11.59 -4.58 -7.79
C PRO A 157 11.04 -5.87 -8.41
N ALA A 158 11.60 -6.29 -9.55
CA ALA A 158 11.20 -7.54 -10.21
C ALA A 158 11.30 -8.79 -9.31
N ARG A 159 12.25 -8.81 -8.36
CA ARG A 159 12.38 -9.89 -7.37
C ARG A 159 11.16 -10.00 -6.43
N LEU A 160 10.42 -8.91 -6.23
CA LEU A 160 9.18 -8.81 -5.47
C LEU A 160 7.93 -8.85 -6.38
N GLY A 161 8.09 -9.14 -7.68
CA GLY A 161 6.96 -9.23 -8.61
C GLY A 161 6.50 -7.90 -9.20
N GLY A 162 7.24 -6.79 -9.06
CA GLY A 162 6.91 -5.53 -9.72
C GLY A 162 7.60 -5.31 -11.09
N PHE A 163 7.29 -4.19 -11.74
CA PHE A 163 7.88 -3.79 -13.03
C PHE A 163 9.16 -2.95 -12.92
N ASP A 164 9.58 -2.55 -11.71
CA ASP A 164 10.79 -1.75 -11.43
C ASP A 164 10.85 -0.43 -12.23
N LEU A 165 9.71 0.26 -12.32
CA LEU A 165 9.57 1.47 -13.14
C LEU A 165 10.22 2.70 -12.49
N GLY A 166 10.28 2.77 -11.17
CA GLY A 166 10.86 3.92 -10.47
C GLY A 166 10.30 4.08 -9.07
N ASP A 167 10.41 5.29 -8.55
CA ASP A 167 9.92 5.68 -7.22
C ASP A 167 8.51 6.28 -7.34
N PRO A 168 7.51 5.69 -6.67
CA PRO A 168 6.15 6.24 -6.65
C PRO A 168 6.01 7.30 -5.55
N SER A 169 5.17 8.30 -5.83
CA SER A 169 4.44 9.09 -4.83
C SER A 169 2.94 9.02 -5.13
N PHE A 170 2.12 9.01 -4.09
CA PHE A 170 0.67 8.98 -4.23
C PHE A 170 0.10 10.36 -3.97
N ASN A 171 -0.92 10.73 -4.76
CA ASN A 171 -1.72 11.95 -4.58
C ASN A 171 -0.87 13.21 -4.33
N GLU A 172 0.25 13.33 -5.03
CA GLU A 172 1.13 14.48 -4.87
C GLU A 172 0.48 15.73 -5.47
N MET A 173 0.55 16.84 -4.74
CA MET A 173 0.02 18.11 -5.22
C MET A 173 0.83 18.59 -6.44
N VAL A 174 0.15 18.73 -7.58
CA VAL A 174 0.72 19.33 -8.79
C VAL A 174 -0.02 20.61 -9.13
N ARG A 175 0.75 21.68 -9.37
CA ARG A 175 0.23 22.96 -9.85
C ARG A 175 0.22 22.94 -11.37
N VAL A 176 -0.95 23.18 -11.93
CA VAL A 176 -1.24 23.06 -13.36
C VAL A 176 -1.66 24.42 -13.88
N PHE A 177 -1.13 24.86 -15.02
CA PHE A 177 -1.47 26.18 -15.56
C PHE A 177 -2.92 26.20 -16.01
N ASP A 178 -3.68 27.19 -15.56
CA ASP A 178 -5.14 27.29 -15.73
C ASP A 178 -5.51 28.65 -16.34
N GLY A 179 -4.76 29.03 -17.37
CA GLY A 179 -4.94 30.29 -18.10
C GLY A 179 -4.43 31.52 -17.33
N SER A 180 -4.91 32.69 -17.73
CA SER A 180 -4.58 33.96 -17.09
C SER A 180 -5.84 34.65 -16.56
N ASP A 181 -5.70 35.45 -15.51
CA ASP A 181 -6.80 36.28 -15.01
C ASP A 181 -7.10 37.46 -15.96
N ARG A 182 -8.13 38.25 -15.63
CA ARG A 182 -8.55 39.43 -16.41
C ARG A 182 -7.45 40.49 -16.57
N ARG A 183 -6.37 40.42 -15.77
CA ARG A 183 -5.22 41.34 -15.80
C ARG A 183 -4.00 40.71 -16.49
N GLY A 184 -4.15 39.52 -17.08
CA GLY A 184 -3.08 38.80 -17.78
C GLY A 184 -2.14 38.01 -16.87
N LYS A 185 -2.40 37.94 -15.55
CA LYS A 185 -1.55 37.19 -14.61
C LYS A 185 -1.83 35.69 -14.70
N PRO A 186 -0.80 34.81 -14.75
CA PRO A 186 -1.01 33.37 -14.84
C PRO A 186 -1.73 32.83 -13.60
N ARG A 187 -2.74 32.00 -13.85
CA ARG A 187 -3.48 31.22 -12.85
C ARG A 187 -3.04 29.78 -12.90
N TYR A 188 -3.17 29.11 -11.75
CA TYR A 188 -2.86 27.70 -11.62
C TYR A 188 -3.99 27.01 -10.86
N SER A 189 -4.38 25.83 -11.32
CA SER A 189 -5.24 24.90 -10.60
C SER A 189 -4.38 23.86 -9.90
N ILE A 190 -4.95 23.21 -8.88
CA ILE A 190 -4.31 22.10 -8.18
C ILE A 190 -4.89 20.79 -8.72
N ARG A 191 -4.01 19.84 -9.02
CA ARG A 191 -4.35 18.47 -9.39
C ARG A 191 -3.57 17.51 -8.49
N TYR A 192 -4.15 16.32 -8.30
CA TYR A 192 -3.57 15.25 -7.48
C TYR A 192 -3.62 13.97 -8.33
N PRO A 193 -2.61 13.71 -9.16
CA PRO A 193 -2.53 12.44 -9.86
C PRO A 193 -2.43 11.31 -8.84
N ASP A 194 -3.13 10.21 -9.08
CA ASP A 194 -3.21 9.15 -8.08
C ASP A 194 -1.82 8.55 -7.80
N ILE A 195 -1.03 8.32 -8.86
CA ILE A 195 0.35 7.83 -8.78
C ILE A 195 1.26 8.66 -9.69
N ALA A 196 2.32 9.24 -9.13
CA ALA A 196 3.43 9.82 -9.87
C ALA A 196 4.66 8.92 -9.78
N ILE A 197 5.13 8.39 -10.91
CA ILE A 197 6.30 7.52 -10.96
C ILE A 197 7.49 8.31 -11.50
N ARG A 198 8.54 8.43 -10.69
CA ARG A 198 9.78 9.12 -11.05
C ARG A 198 10.91 8.14 -11.33
N SER A 199 11.72 8.46 -12.32
CA SER A 199 12.91 7.67 -12.61
C SER A 199 14.04 8.56 -13.11
N THR A 200 15.27 8.15 -12.79
CA THR A 200 16.47 8.75 -13.40
C THR A 200 17.00 7.78 -14.45
N SER A 201 17.10 8.26 -15.69
CA SER A 201 17.65 7.48 -16.80
C SER A 201 19.17 7.30 -16.63
N ARG A 202 19.79 6.43 -17.44
CA ARG A 202 21.26 6.28 -17.42
C ARG A 202 22.03 7.54 -17.76
N LYS A 203 21.42 8.43 -18.54
CA LYS A 203 22.03 9.70 -18.93
C LYS A 203 21.88 10.76 -17.83
N GLY A 204 21.34 10.41 -16.67
CA GLY A 204 21.06 11.34 -15.57
C GLY A 204 19.78 12.15 -15.76
N GLU A 205 19.01 11.90 -16.82
CA GLU A 205 17.76 12.62 -17.09
C GLU A 205 16.68 12.18 -16.10
N ARG A 206 16.08 13.15 -15.40
CA ARG A 206 14.89 12.92 -14.56
C ARG A 206 13.66 12.83 -15.46
N ARG A 207 12.90 11.76 -15.29
CA ARG A 207 11.67 11.49 -16.05
C ARG A 207 10.54 11.13 -15.11
N MET A 208 9.33 11.42 -15.53
CA MET A 208 8.12 11.21 -14.74
C MET A 208 6.98 10.73 -15.64
N VAL A 209 6.08 9.93 -15.08
CA VAL A 209 4.75 9.67 -15.64
C VAL A 209 3.71 9.77 -14.53
N PHE A 210 2.49 10.15 -14.89
CA PHE A 210 1.33 10.11 -14.01
C PHE A 210 0.41 8.95 -14.38
N VAL A 211 -0.23 8.36 -13.39
CA VAL A 211 -1.21 7.29 -13.55
C VAL A 211 -2.40 7.58 -12.63
N ASP A 212 -3.58 7.73 -13.24
CA ASP A 212 -4.87 7.84 -12.53
C ASP A 212 -5.62 6.52 -12.60
N TYR A 213 -6.23 6.11 -11.49
CA TYR A 213 -7.13 4.97 -11.40
C TYR A 213 -8.59 5.46 -11.38
N ASP A 214 -9.36 5.05 -12.39
CA ASP A 214 -10.77 5.36 -12.50
C ASP A 214 -11.61 4.11 -12.16
N PRO A 215 -12.18 4.03 -10.95
CA PRO A 215 -12.95 2.86 -10.53
C PRO A 215 -14.27 2.72 -11.29
N ALA A 216 -14.79 3.80 -11.89
CA ALA A 216 -16.09 3.79 -12.53
C ALA A 216 -16.00 3.19 -13.95
N SER A 217 -16.79 2.15 -14.17
CA SER A 217 -16.91 1.43 -15.44
C SER A 217 -17.30 2.35 -16.59
N THR A 218 -16.96 1.91 -17.80
CA THR A 218 -17.13 2.53 -19.13
C THR A 218 -18.59 2.81 -19.54
N HIS A 219 -19.53 2.82 -18.58
CA HIS A 219 -20.97 3.04 -18.77
C HIS A 219 -21.50 4.36 -18.21
N ALA A 220 -20.65 5.20 -17.61
CA ALA A 220 -21.06 6.52 -17.16
C ALA A 220 -21.19 7.48 -18.35
N GLY A 221 -22.36 8.09 -18.51
CA GLY A 221 -22.77 8.86 -19.69
C GLY A 221 -21.96 10.13 -20.01
N MET A 222 -22.54 11.02 -20.84
CA MET A 222 -21.86 12.18 -21.42
C MET A 222 -21.16 13.11 -20.40
N GLU A 223 -21.71 13.27 -19.20
CA GLU A 223 -21.15 14.16 -18.17
C GLU A 223 -19.76 13.70 -17.68
N LYS A 224 -19.57 12.38 -17.49
CA LYS A 224 -18.25 11.84 -17.10
C LYS A 224 -17.24 11.99 -18.23
N MET A 225 -17.65 11.73 -19.47
CA MET A 225 -16.79 11.94 -20.65
C MET A 225 -16.31 13.39 -20.75
N MET A 226 -17.17 14.36 -20.40
CA MET A 226 -16.79 15.78 -20.34
C MET A 226 -15.80 16.07 -19.22
N LEU A 227 -16.03 15.54 -18.00
CA LEU A 227 -15.12 15.72 -16.86
C LEU A 227 -13.75 15.09 -17.09
N ASP A 228 -13.70 13.91 -17.71
CA ASP A 228 -12.45 13.23 -18.09
C ASP A 228 -11.71 13.99 -19.19
N SER A 229 -12.45 14.55 -20.15
CA SER A 229 -11.89 15.41 -21.20
C SER A 229 -11.26 16.68 -20.60
N ARG A 230 -11.96 17.33 -19.66
CA ARG A 230 -11.44 18.50 -18.93
C ARG A 230 -10.20 18.14 -18.13
N ARG A 231 -10.22 17.03 -17.35
CA ARG A 231 -9.04 16.53 -16.61
C ARG A 231 -7.84 16.31 -17.53
N ARG A 232 -8.05 15.67 -18.68
CA ARG A 232 -7.00 15.48 -19.70
C ARG A 232 -6.45 16.81 -20.21
N ASN A 233 -7.30 17.79 -20.50
CA ASN A 233 -6.89 19.10 -20.98
C ASN A 233 -6.09 19.88 -19.93
N ASP A 234 -6.51 19.84 -18.66
CA ASP A 234 -5.78 20.48 -17.57
C ASP A 234 -4.36 19.92 -17.50
N MET A 235 -4.25 18.59 -17.48
CA MET A 235 -2.96 17.92 -17.35
C MET A 235 -2.07 18.07 -18.58
N ALA A 236 -2.62 18.32 -19.76
CA ALA A 236 -1.84 18.59 -20.96
C ALA A 236 -0.94 19.83 -20.83
N THR A 237 -1.24 20.73 -19.88
CA THR A 237 -0.39 21.89 -19.59
C THR A 237 0.86 21.53 -18.78
N ILE A 238 0.90 20.35 -18.16
CA ILE A 238 2.11 19.83 -17.53
C ILE A 238 3.03 19.35 -18.65
N ARG A 239 3.96 20.22 -19.06
CA ARG A 239 4.90 19.92 -20.14
C ARG A 239 5.67 18.63 -19.86
N ASP A 240 5.75 17.79 -20.88
CA ASP A 240 6.64 16.64 -20.95
C ASP A 240 6.44 15.53 -19.89
N VAL A 241 5.28 15.48 -19.24
CA VAL A 241 4.91 14.38 -18.32
C VAL A 241 3.72 13.59 -18.89
N PRO A 242 3.95 12.38 -19.43
CA PRO A 242 2.89 11.52 -19.92
C PRO A 242 1.90 11.12 -18.81
N HIS A 243 0.62 11.07 -19.17
CA HIS A 243 -0.46 10.69 -18.28
C HIS A 243 -1.19 9.44 -18.78
N PHE A 244 -1.44 8.49 -17.89
CA PHE A 244 -2.17 7.27 -18.16
C PHE A 244 -3.40 7.17 -17.24
N THR A 245 -4.49 6.63 -17.77
CA THR A 245 -5.66 6.27 -16.98
C THR A 245 -5.82 4.75 -17.02
N ILE A 246 -6.13 4.17 -15.86
CA ILE A 246 -6.40 2.74 -15.68
C ILE A 246 -7.82 2.63 -15.15
N THR A 247 -8.71 2.01 -15.92
CA THR A 247 -10.06 1.69 -15.45
C THR A 247 -10.07 0.44 -14.57
N SER A 248 -11.19 0.18 -13.91
CA SER A 248 -11.40 -1.12 -13.23
C SER A 248 -11.21 -2.32 -14.16
N ASP A 249 -11.68 -2.26 -15.41
CA ASP A 249 -11.53 -3.36 -16.37
C ASP A 249 -10.06 -3.54 -16.80
N ASP A 250 -9.35 -2.43 -17.01
CA ASP A 250 -7.91 -2.45 -17.30
C ASP A 250 -7.12 -3.10 -16.17
N ALA A 251 -7.45 -2.77 -14.91
CA ALA A 251 -6.81 -3.35 -13.74
C ALA A 251 -7.03 -4.88 -13.63
N MET A 252 -8.14 -5.38 -14.19
CA MET A 252 -8.48 -6.81 -14.27
C MET A 252 -7.85 -7.51 -15.48
N SER A 253 -7.12 -6.81 -16.34
CA SER A 253 -6.40 -7.38 -17.47
C SER A 253 -4.88 -7.34 -17.24
N PHE A 254 -4.32 -8.47 -16.78
CA PHE A 254 -2.88 -8.59 -16.57
C PHE A 254 -2.08 -8.27 -17.84
N GLU A 255 -2.54 -8.75 -19.00
CA GLU A 255 -1.89 -8.49 -20.29
C GLU A 255 -1.88 -7.00 -20.64
N TYR A 256 -2.97 -6.28 -20.36
CA TYR A 256 -3.03 -4.84 -20.56
C TYR A 256 -2.05 -4.11 -19.64
N LEU A 257 -2.02 -4.46 -18.35
CA LEU A 257 -1.08 -3.87 -17.39
C LEU A 257 0.38 -4.15 -17.76
N GLU A 258 0.71 -5.33 -18.31
CA GLU A 258 2.05 -5.62 -18.84
C GLU A 258 2.41 -4.68 -20.00
N LYS A 259 1.52 -4.53 -20.98
CA LYS A 259 1.73 -3.63 -22.13
C LYS A 259 1.84 -2.16 -21.67
N LEU A 260 1.01 -1.74 -20.72
CA LEU A 260 1.03 -0.39 -20.17
C LEU A 260 2.34 -0.13 -19.41
N ALA A 261 2.79 -1.06 -18.58
CA ALA A 261 4.07 -0.98 -17.89
C ALA A 261 5.25 -0.88 -18.87
N ASP A 262 5.22 -1.59 -20.00
CA ASP A 262 6.23 -1.46 -21.05
C ASP A 262 6.24 -0.09 -21.74
N ARG A 263 5.06 0.52 -21.95
CA ARG A 263 4.97 1.91 -22.46
C ARG A 263 5.57 2.89 -21.46
N MET A 264 5.17 2.81 -20.19
CA MET A 264 5.70 3.65 -19.11
C MET A 264 7.20 3.48 -18.95
N ARG A 265 7.71 2.24 -19.02
CA ARG A 265 9.14 1.93 -18.94
C ARG A 265 9.97 2.66 -19.99
N ARG A 266 9.51 2.70 -21.24
CA ARG A 266 10.20 3.40 -22.34
C ARG A 266 10.25 4.90 -22.07
N LEU A 267 9.12 5.49 -21.65
CA LEU A 267 9.02 6.90 -21.32
C LEU A 267 9.93 7.27 -20.15
N LEU A 268 9.94 6.46 -19.09
CA LEU A 268 10.82 6.61 -17.92
C LEU A 268 12.29 6.31 -18.21
N GLY A 269 12.66 5.90 -19.43
CA GLY A 269 14.06 5.65 -19.81
C GLY A 269 14.68 4.45 -19.10
N ARG A 270 13.85 3.47 -18.72
CA ARG A 270 14.25 2.29 -17.95
C ARG A 270 14.59 1.10 -18.85
N ARG A 271 15.58 0.30 -18.44
CA ARG A 271 15.87 -0.97 -19.13
C ARG A 271 14.73 -1.95 -18.91
N SER A 272 14.53 -2.84 -19.89
CA SER A 272 13.76 -4.05 -19.66
C SER A 272 14.40 -4.88 -18.54
N ARG A 273 13.56 -5.45 -17.68
CA ARG A 273 13.91 -6.34 -16.57
C ARG A 273 13.07 -7.62 -16.70
N PRO A 274 13.62 -8.80 -16.41
CA PRO A 274 14.89 -9.06 -15.72
C PRO A 274 16.13 -8.85 -16.61
N LEU A 275 17.30 -8.61 -16.01
CA LEU A 275 18.55 -8.67 -16.76
C LEU A 275 18.89 -10.14 -17.02
N LEU A 276 19.08 -10.48 -18.29
CA LEU A 276 19.47 -11.82 -18.71
C LEU A 276 20.99 -11.89 -18.82
N ARG A 277 21.56 -13.04 -18.43
CA ARG A 277 23.02 -13.29 -18.54
C ARG A 277 23.44 -13.74 -19.95
N GLY A 278 22.50 -14.29 -20.72
CA GLY A 278 22.75 -14.81 -22.07
C GLY A 278 21.66 -14.40 -23.07
N ALA A 279 21.66 -15.06 -24.23
CA ALA A 279 20.65 -14.85 -25.27
C ALA A 279 19.24 -15.08 -24.72
N LYS A 280 18.26 -14.29 -25.21
CA LYS A 280 16.87 -14.36 -24.76
C LYS A 280 16.24 -15.75 -24.96
N ASP A 281 16.68 -16.47 -25.98
CA ASP A 281 16.17 -17.78 -26.36
C ASP A 281 16.84 -18.96 -25.64
N SER A 282 17.85 -18.71 -24.81
CA SER A 282 18.43 -19.79 -24.00
C SER A 282 17.39 -20.31 -23.00
N ALA A 283 17.46 -21.61 -22.68
CA ALA A 283 16.56 -22.24 -21.71
C ALA A 283 16.58 -21.51 -20.36
N GLU A 284 17.78 -21.13 -19.88
CA GLU A 284 17.97 -20.37 -18.64
C GLU A 284 17.28 -18.99 -18.69
N SER A 285 17.45 -18.23 -19.79
CA SER A 285 16.80 -16.93 -19.96
C SER A 285 15.28 -17.06 -19.99
N ARG A 286 14.75 -18.08 -20.68
CA ARG A 286 13.31 -18.37 -20.73
C ARG A 286 12.76 -18.68 -19.35
N GLU A 287 13.47 -19.48 -18.56
CA GLU A 287 13.09 -19.80 -17.18
C GLU A 287 13.06 -18.54 -16.29
N VAL A 288 14.07 -17.67 -16.39
CA VAL A 288 14.12 -16.40 -15.64
C VAL A 288 12.95 -15.47 -16.03
N LEU A 289 12.62 -15.39 -17.32
CA LEU A 289 11.50 -14.60 -17.81
C LEU A 289 10.16 -15.15 -17.28
N LEU A 290 9.94 -16.46 -17.40
CA LEU A 290 8.75 -17.14 -16.90
C LEU A 290 8.58 -16.96 -15.40
N ARG A 291 9.63 -17.18 -14.60
CA ARG A 291 9.60 -16.94 -13.14
C ARG A 291 9.28 -15.49 -12.79
N THR A 292 9.80 -14.54 -13.57
CA THR A 292 9.52 -13.11 -13.34
C THR A 292 8.07 -12.77 -13.68
N GLN A 293 7.55 -13.30 -14.79
CA GLN A 293 6.16 -13.12 -15.19
C GLN A 293 5.21 -13.76 -14.17
N GLU A 294 5.54 -14.95 -13.67
CA GLU A 294 4.74 -15.65 -12.66
C GLU A 294 4.68 -14.86 -11.34
N ARG A 295 5.81 -14.33 -10.86
CA ARG A 295 5.81 -13.47 -9.66
C ARG A 295 4.95 -12.22 -9.83
N ARG A 296 4.97 -11.60 -11.02
CA ARG A 296 4.10 -10.45 -11.35
C ARG A 296 2.64 -10.85 -11.33
N ARG A 297 2.31 -12.01 -11.92
CA ARG A 297 0.95 -12.55 -11.96
C ARG A 297 0.44 -12.84 -10.56
N LEU A 298 1.26 -13.43 -9.68
CA LEU A 298 0.90 -13.69 -8.28
C LEU A 298 0.62 -12.39 -7.51
N LEU A 299 1.49 -11.38 -7.63
CA LEU A 299 1.26 -10.06 -7.02
C LEU A 299 -0.06 -9.44 -7.52
N TRP A 300 -0.29 -9.50 -8.84
CA TRP A 300 -1.51 -8.98 -9.46
C TRP A 300 -2.77 -9.69 -8.94
N LEU A 301 -2.78 -11.03 -8.92
CA LEU A 301 -3.88 -11.82 -8.36
C LEU A 301 -4.15 -11.50 -6.89
N GLN A 302 -3.07 -11.35 -6.11
CA GLN A 302 -3.15 -11.16 -4.67
C GLN A 302 -3.65 -9.77 -4.27
N PHE A 303 -3.21 -8.69 -4.94
CA PHE A 303 -3.47 -7.33 -4.47
C PHE A 303 -4.27 -6.47 -5.46
N VAL A 304 -4.17 -6.73 -6.77
CA VAL A 304 -4.84 -5.91 -7.79
C VAL A 304 -6.22 -6.47 -8.13
N VAL A 305 -6.36 -7.79 -8.25
CA VAL A 305 -7.64 -8.45 -8.59
C VAL A 305 -8.54 -8.56 -7.36
N ARG A 306 -7.99 -9.05 -6.26
CA ARG A 306 -8.74 -9.33 -5.04
C ARG A 306 -9.19 -8.06 -4.32
N SER A 307 -10.38 -8.10 -3.74
CA SER A 307 -10.81 -7.11 -2.75
C SER A 307 -10.03 -7.32 -1.45
N PHE A 308 -9.77 -6.25 -0.72
CA PHE A 308 -9.01 -6.30 0.53
C PHE A 308 -9.59 -7.29 1.55
N ASP A 309 -10.92 -7.40 1.64
CA ASP A 309 -11.61 -8.35 2.53
C ASP A 309 -11.20 -9.80 2.25
N SER A 310 -11.03 -10.16 0.98
CA SER A 310 -10.56 -11.50 0.59
C SER A 310 -9.08 -11.74 0.90
N VAL A 311 -8.27 -10.67 0.93
CA VAL A 311 -6.84 -10.76 1.29
C VAL A 311 -6.69 -10.92 2.80
N LEU A 312 -7.41 -10.13 3.60
CA LEU A 312 -7.37 -10.23 5.06
C LEU A 312 -8.01 -11.52 5.61
N ALA A 313 -9.12 -11.98 5.02
CA ALA A 313 -9.76 -13.24 5.43
C ALA A 313 -8.80 -14.43 5.31
N ASP A 314 -8.00 -14.46 4.24
CA ASP A 314 -7.01 -15.52 4.03
C ASP A 314 -5.84 -15.44 5.04
N TYR A 315 -5.41 -14.24 5.47
CA TYR A 315 -4.38 -14.09 6.51
C TYR A 315 -4.90 -14.40 7.93
N ALA A 316 -6.15 -14.05 8.23
CA ALA A 316 -6.82 -14.44 9.47
C ALA A 316 -6.95 -15.98 9.57
N CYS A 317 -7.23 -16.65 8.44
CA CYS A 317 -7.27 -18.10 8.33
C CYS A 317 -5.88 -18.76 8.33
N ALA A 318 -4.87 -18.19 7.66
CA ALA A 318 -3.52 -18.76 7.61
C ALA A 318 -2.83 -18.80 8.99
N ASN A 319 -3.18 -17.87 9.88
CA ASN A 319 -2.74 -17.90 11.29
C ASN A 319 -3.34 -19.08 12.10
N LEU A 320 -4.37 -19.78 11.59
CA LEU A 320 -4.83 -21.05 12.19
C LEU A 320 -3.92 -22.23 11.84
N ALA A 321 -3.22 -22.18 10.71
CA ALA A 321 -2.34 -23.27 10.25
C ALA A 321 -0.93 -23.16 10.84
N ASN A 322 -0.36 -21.95 10.91
CA ASN A 322 1.00 -21.74 11.42
C ASN A 322 1.12 -21.70 12.95
N ALA A 323 0.01 -21.75 13.68
CA ALA A 323 -0.01 -21.88 15.15
C ALA A 323 -0.08 -23.34 15.64
N ARG A 324 -0.03 -24.31 14.72
CA ARG A 324 0.01 -25.76 15.00
C ARG A 324 1.42 -26.39 14.86
N MET A 325 2.46 -25.58 14.67
CA MET A 325 3.87 -25.96 14.82
C MET A 325 4.54 -25.06 15.85
#